data_AF-F8UHG7-F1
#
_entry.id   AF-F8UHG7-F1
#
_cell.length_a   1.000
_cell.length_b   1.000
_cell.length_c   1.000
_cell.angle_alpha   90.00
_cell.angle_beta   90.00
_cell.angle_gamma   90.00
#
_symmetry.space_group_name_H-M   'P 1'
#
loop_
_entity.id
_entity.type
_entity.pdbx_description
1 polymer ?
#
loop_
_entity_poly.entity_id
_entity_poly.type
_entity_poly.pdbx_seq_one_letter_code
_entity_poly.pdbx_strand_id
1 'polypeptide(L)'
;IDFSSGCGYANCNTAGNYQIVNNSTSTYARPVGSDGNYLTVPNPQSNGSATFQLGTTANYFGLLWGSLDTYNSITFLLNGTTVASYTGTQIAQMLGLNANGNQQNPSSNAYINFFFGDLLFNAVRLTSTNFAFESDNHAFGANVPEPGALALFGIGLAGLALRRRRQTA
;
A
#
# COMPACT_ATOMS: atom_id res chain seq x y z
N ILE A 1 -7.34 -4.13 2.83
CA ILE A 1 -8.48 -3.58 2.06
C ILE A 1 -8.49 -4.30 0.73
N ASP A 2 -9.52 -5.10 0.49
CA ASP A 2 -9.70 -5.98 -0.68
C ASP A 2 -10.86 -5.52 -1.59
N PHE A 3 -11.38 -4.32 -1.33
CA PHE A 3 -12.51 -3.67 -2.00
C PHE A 3 -13.84 -4.45 -2.08
N SER A 4 -13.90 -5.67 -1.56
CA SER A 4 -15.05 -6.57 -1.68
C SER A 4 -16.19 -6.19 -0.74
N SER A 5 -15.88 -5.45 0.32
CA SER A 5 -16.84 -4.84 1.25
C SER A 5 -16.99 -3.32 1.07
N GLY A 6 -16.47 -2.77 -0.03
CA GLY A 6 -16.38 -1.33 -0.29
C GLY A 6 -14.98 -0.79 -0.07
N CYS A 7 -14.83 0.54 0.01
CA CYS A 7 -13.52 1.18 -0.05
C CYS A 7 -12.60 0.92 1.17
N GLY A 8 -13.15 0.63 2.36
CA GLY A 8 -12.37 0.17 3.52
C GLY A 8 -11.43 1.18 4.18
N TYR A 9 -11.33 2.41 3.66
CA TYR A 9 -10.59 3.52 4.27
C TYR A 9 -11.47 4.36 5.20
N ALA A 10 -10.83 5.08 6.14
CA ALA A 10 -11.55 5.98 7.05
C ALA A 10 -12.28 7.10 6.31
N ASN A 11 -11.68 7.61 5.22
CA ASN A 11 -12.38 8.43 4.25
C ASN A 11 -11.90 8.09 2.84
N CYS A 12 -12.87 7.77 1.99
CA CYS A 12 -12.67 7.28 0.64
C CYS A 12 -12.67 8.38 -0.43
N ASN A 13 -12.73 9.65 -0.03
CA ASN A 13 -12.92 10.80 -0.90
C ASN A 13 -13.92 10.50 -2.03
N THR A 14 -15.22 10.55 -1.71
CA THR A 14 -16.31 10.26 -2.65
C THR A 14 -16.33 11.19 -3.87
N ALA A 15 -15.51 12.25 -3.91
CA ALA A 15 -15.29 13.12 -5.06
C ALA A 15 -14.06 12.74 -5.92
N GLY A 16 -13.31 11.70 -5.54
CA GLY A 16 -12.16 11.20 -6.30
C GLY A 16 -12.59 10.50 -7.59
N ASN A 17 -11.72 10.52 -8.61
CA ASN A 17 -12.00 9.94 -9.92
C ASN A 17 -11.77 8.42 -9.92
N TYR A 18 -12.46 7.63 -9.11
CA TYR A 18 -12.23 6.17 -9.05
C TYR A 18 -13.53 5.37 -9.12
N GLN A 19 -13.38 4.09 -9.45
CA GLN A 19 -14.42 3.09 -9.27
C GLN A 19 -13.88 1.85 -8.56
N ILE A 20 -14.79 1.17 -7.86
CA ILE A 20 -14.56 -0.20 -7.40
C ILE A 20 -15.35 -1.10 -8.34
N VAL A 21 -14.64 -1.98 -9.03
CA VAL A 21 -15.20 -2.82 -10.11
C VAL A 21 -14.80 -4.28 -9.91
N ASN A 22 -15.49 -5.20 -10.58
CA ASN A 22 -15.19 -6.64 -10.51
C ASN A 22 -15.01 -7.29 -11.89
N ASN A 23 -14.99 -6.49 -12.96
CA ASN A 23 -14.81 -6.93 -14.34
C ASN A 23 -13.56 -6.29 -14.95
N SER A 24 -13.21 -6.67 -16.18
CA SER A 24 -12.18 -6.00 -17.00
C SER A 24 -12.83 -5.46 -18.28
N THR A 25 -12.31 -4.36 -18.79
CA THR A 25 -12.76 -3.67 -20.02
C THR A 25 -11.55 -3.25 -20.85
N SER A 26 -11.75 -2.46 -21.92
CA SER A 26 -10.65 -1.86 -22.67
C SER A 26 -9.93 -0.72 -21.93
N THR A 27 -10.51 -0.18 -20.85
CA THR A 27 -9.95 0.96 -20.09
C THR A 27 -9.36 0.55 -18.74
N TYR A 28 -9.70 -0.64 -18.23
CA TYR A 28 -9.13 -1.12 -16.98
C TYR A 28 -9.20 -2.64 -16.93
N ALA A 29 -8.28 -3.26 -16.21
CA ALA A 29 -8.23 -4.69 -16.00
C ALA A 29 -7.91 -5.03 -14.55
N ARG A 30 -8.40 -6.19 -14.10
CA ARG A 30 -8.08 -6.71 -12.79
C ARG A 30 -6.56 -7.00 -12.68
N PRO A 31 -5.88 -6.54 -11.61
CA PRO A 31 -4.50 -6.92 -11.35
C PRO A 31 -4.33 -8.44 -11.30
N VAL A 32 -3.25 -8.95 -11.90
CA VAL A 32 -2.92 -10.39 -11.79
C VAL A 32 -2.69 -10.74 -10.31
N GLY A 33 -3.41 -11.75 -9.81
CA GLY A 33 -3.34 -12.19 -8.42
C GLY A 33 -4.38 -11.56 -7.48
N SER A 34 -5.24 -10.67 -7.98
CA SER A 34 -6.42 -10.16 -7.27
C SER A 34 -7.64 -11.07 -7.51
N ASP A 35 -8.47 -11.24 -6.49
CA ASP A 35 -9.80 -11.82 -6.57
C ASP A 35 -10.87 -10.81 -6.12
N GLY A 36 -12.11 -11.02 -6.56
CA GLY A 36 -13.21 -10.11 -6.20
C GLY A 36 -13.12 -8.71 -6.82
N ASN A 37 -13.41 -7.70 -5.99
CA ASN A 37 -13.45 -6.30 -6.39
C ASN A 37 -12.06 -5.68 -6.33
N TYR A 38 -11.78 -4.72 -7.21
CA TYR A 38 -10.54 -3.95 -7.17
C TYR A 38 -10.80 -2.49 -7.51
N LEU A 39 -9.83 -1.64 -7.19
CA LEU A 39 -9.87 -0.21 -7.43
C LEU A 39 -9.31 0.12 -8.81
N THR A 40 -9.94 1.03 -9.53
CA THR A 40 -9.41 1.63 -10.76
C THR A 40 -9.49 3.17 -10.73
N VAL A 41 -8.42 3.84 -11.15
CA VAL A 41 -8.27 5.29 -11.27
C VAL A 41 -7.62 5.62 -12.61
N PRO A 42 -8.09 6.58 -13.42
CA PRO A 42 -9.24 7.40 -13.21
C PRO A 42 -10.47 6.74 -13.85
N ASN A 43 -11.66 6.99 -13.33
CA ASN A 43 -12.88 6.53 -13.98
C ASN A 43 -14.04 7.45 -13.58
N PRO A 44 -14.86 7.98 -14.53
CA PRO A 44 -14.90 7.71 -15.99
C PRO A 44 -14.03 8.64 -16.85
N GLN A 45 -13.18 9.47 -16.24
CA GLN A 45 -12.28 10.36 -16.96
C GLN A 45 -10.96 9.64 -17.28
N SER A 46 -10.32 9.97 -18.39
CA SER A 46 -9.00 9.41 -18.77
C SER A 46 -7.82 10.09 -18.07
N ASN A 47 -8.08 10.95 -17.09
CA ASN A 47 -7.10 11.49 -16.17
C ASN A 47 -7.78 11.81 -14.85
N GLY A 48 -7.04 11.73 -13.74
CA GLY A 48 -7.57 12.06 -12.43
C GLY A 48 -6.82 11.40 -11.29
N SER A 49 -7.34 11.60 -10.09
CA SER A 49 -6.76 11.01 -8.88
C SER A 49 -7.83 10.62 -7.86
N ALA A 50 -7.47 9.70 -6.99
CA ALA A 50 -8.24 9.36 -5.80
C ALA A 50 -7.32 9.41 -4.59
N THR A 51 -7.78 10.05 -3.51
CA THR A 51 -7.01 10.18 -2.26
C THR A 51 -7.77 9.49 -1.15
N PHE A 52 -7.09 8.56 -0.48
CA PHE A 52 -7.64 7.74 0.58
C PHE A 52 -7.01 8.13 1.91
N GLN A 53 -7.84 8.53 2.87
CA GLN A 53 -7.41 8.87 4.23
C GLN A 53 -7.39 7.60 5.08
N LEU A 54 -6.27 7.34 5.75
CA LEU A 54 -6.09 6.14 6.54
C LEU A 54 -6.84 6.18 7.88
N GLY A 55 -7.16 7.39 8.37
CA GLY A 55 -7.71 7.61 9.72
C GLY A 55 -6.69 7.48 10.85
N THR A 56 -5.43 7.16 10.51
CA THR A 56 -4.28 7.07 11.40
C THR A 56 -3.02 7.48 10.63
N THR A 57 -1.91 7.68 11.34
CA THR A 57 -0.59 7.77 10.70
C THR A 57 -0.01 6.38 10.50
N ALA A 58 0.65 6.17 9.37
CA ALA A 58 1.35 4.95 9.00
C ALA A 58 2.78 5.28 8.52
N ASN A 59 3.68 4.31 8.61
CA ASN A 59 5.00 4.33 7.96
C ASN A 59 5.17 3.16 6.98
N TYR A 60 4.15 2.30 6.87
CA TYR A 60 4.11 1.19 5.94
C TYR A 60 2.83 1.24 5.09
N PHE A 61 2.99 1.02 3.78
CA PHE A 61 1.89 0.78 2.86
C PHE A 61 2.24 -0.36 1.90
N GLY A 62 1.31 -1.28 1.71
CA GLY A 62 1.37 -2.33 0.71
C GLY A 62 0.17 -2.22 -0.23
N LEU A 63 0.38 -2.56 -1.51
CA LEU A 63 -0.71 -2.76 -2.48
C LEU A 63 -0.30 -3.78 -3.54
N LEU A 64 -1.28 -4.53 -4.04
CA LEU A 64 -1.18 -5.18 -5.34
C LEU A 64 -1.44 -4.12 -6.41
N TRP A 65 -0.44 -3.80 -7.21
CA TRP A 65 -0.55 -2.84 -8.30
C TRP A 65 -0.58 -3.60 -9.63
N GLY A 66 -1.67 -3.44 -10.38
CA GLY A 66 -1.85 -4.00 -11.72
C GLY A 66 -1.39 -3.08 -12.85
N SER A 67 -1.04 -3.69 -13.99
CA SER A 67 -0.64 -3.02 -15.24
C SER A 67 0.29 -1.81 -15.07
N LEU A 68 1.32 -1.94 -14.22
CA LEU A 68 2.31 -0.88 -13.97
C LEU A 68 2.77 -0.21 -15.28
N ASP A 69 2.78 1.12 -15.33
CA ASP A 69 3.06 1.90 -16.54
C ASP A 69 3.72 3.27 -16.25
N THR A 70 3.83 4.11 -17.28
CA THR A 70 4.50 5.41 -17.24
C THR A 70 3.61 6.59 -16.86
N TYR A 71 2.28 6.41 -16.87
CA TYR A 71 1.30 7.47 -16.62
C TYR A 71 0.63 7.37 -15.24
N ASN A 72 0.95 6.31 -14.49
CA ASN A 72 0.49 6.08 -13.14
C ASN A 72 1.50 6.51 -12.07
N SER A 73 1.00 7.03 -10.95
CA SER A 73 1.82 7.38 -9.77
C SER A 73 1.07 7.22 -8.45
N ILE A 74 1.83 6.93 -7.41
CA ILE A 74 1.39 6.89 -6.02
C ILE A 74 2.07 8.00 -5.23
N THR A 75 1.30 8.78 -4.46
CA THR A 75 1.79 9.84 -3.59
C THR A 75 1.37 9.55 -2.15
N PHE A 76 2.30 9.69 -1.22
CA PHE A 76 2.07 9.59 0.22
C PHE A 76 1.99 11.00 0.80
N LEU A 77 0.96 11.29 1.58
CA LEU A 77 0.73 12.62 2.15
C LEU A 77 0.61 12.56 3.67
N LEU A 78 1.13 13.60 4.32
CA LEU A 78 0.91 13.88 5.73
C LEU A 78 0.21 15.23 5.85
N ASN A 79 -1.03 15.22 6.33
CA ASN A 79 -1.85 16.42 6.50
C ASN A 79 -1.96 17.26 5.20
N GLY A 80 -2.11 16.56 4.07
CA GLY A 80 -2.20 17.18 2.73
C GLY A 80 -0.86 17.60 2.12
N THR A 81 0.26 17.50 2.84
CA THR A 81 1.60 17.77 2.32
C THR A 81 2.23 16.48 1.77
N THR A 82 2.82 16.53 0.59
CA THR A 82 3.53 15.38 0.00
C THR A 82 4.75 15.00 0.84
N VAL A 83 4.79 13.74 1.28
CA VAL A 83 5.94 13.11 1.94
C VAL A 83 6.84 12.48 0.88
N ALA A 84 6.25 11.72 -0.05
CA ALA A 84 6.95 11.11 -1.17
C ALA A 84 5.99 10.84 -2.33
N SER A 85 6.54 10.68 -3.53
CA SER A 85 5.79 10.28 -4.71
C SER A 85 6.64 9.40 -5.61
N TYR A 86 6.03 8.35 -6.16
CA TYR A 86 6.69 7.40 -7.06
C TYR A 86 5.84 7.17 -8.30
N THR A 87 6.46 7.25 -9.48
CA THR A 87 5.84 6.84 -10.74
C THR A 87 5.98 5.34 -10.94
N GLY A 88 5.11 4.75 -11.76
CA GLY A 88 5.25 3.33 -12.11
C GLY A 88 6.61 3.01 -12.75
N THR A 89 7.19 3.93 -13.54
CA THR A 89 8.55 3.77 -14.08
C THR A 89 9.63 3.74 -13.01
N GLN A 90 9.57 4.62 -12.00
CA GLN A 90 10.54 4.61 -10.90
C GLN A 90 10.47 3.30 -10.11
N ILE A 91 9.26 2.83 -9.81
CA ILE A 91 9.05 1.54 -9.15
C ILE A 91 9.59 0.40 -10.01
N ALA A 92 9.29 0.40 -11.31
CA ALA A 92 9.76 -0.63 -12.24
C ALA A 92 11.29 -0.72 -12.27
N GLN A 93 11.97 0.42 -12.35
CA GLN A 93 13.42 0.50 -12.31
C GLN A 93 14.01 -0.01 -10.99
N MET A 94 13.42 0.37 -9.85
CA MET A 94 13.90 -0.02 -8.52
C MET A 94 13.75 -1.51 -8.25
N LEU A 95 12.69 -2.14 -8.79
CA LEU A 95 12.32 -3.52 -8.46
C LEU A 95 12.64 -4.52 -9.59
N GLY A 96 13.21 -4.07 -10.72
CA GLY A 96 13.45 -4.93 -11.88
C GLY A 96 12.15 -5.42 -12.54
N LEU A 97 11.10 -4.59 -12.48
CA LEU A 97 9.79 -4.83 -13.10
C LEU A 97 9.66 -4.07 -14.43
N ASN A 98 8.54 -4.23 -15.11
CA ASN A 98 8.21 -3.57 -16.36
C ASN A 98 7.06 -2.57 -16.15
N ALA A 99 7.29 -1.31 -16.54
CA ALA A 99 6.26 -0.27 -16.57
C ALA A 99 5.68 -0.13 -17.99
N ASN A 100 5.05 -1.19 -18.52
CA ASN A 100 4.55 -1.25 -19.91
C ASN A 100 3.02 -1.41 -20.02
N GLY A 101 2.27 -1.33 -18.93
CA GLY A 101 0.81 -1.43 -18.95
C GLY A 101 0.27 -2.83 -19.25
N ASN A 102 1.11 -3.87 -19.23
CA ASN A 102 0.63 -5.22 -19.56
C ASN A 102 -0.28 -5.76 -18.45
N GLN A 103 -1.51 -6.10 -18.82
CA GLN A 103 -2.58 -6.51 -17.89
C GLN A 103 -2.48 -7.99 -17.46
N GLN A 104 -1.55 -8.76 -18.05
CA GLN A 104 -1.44 -10.20 -17.84
C GLN A 104 -0.05 -10.63 -17.38
N ASN A 105 0.98 -9.81 -17.61
CA ASN A 105 2.35 -10.15 -17.31
C ASN A 105 2.64 -9.92 -15.81
N PRO A 106 3.14 -10.92 -15.07
CA PRO A 106 3.51 -10.75 -13.66
C PRO A 106 4.59 -9.68 -13.43
N SER A 107 5.43 -9.39 -14.43
CA SER A 107 6.45 -8.34 -14.32
C SER A 107 5.88 -6.92 -14.36
N SER A 108 4.60 -6.73 -14.67
CA SER A 108 3.88 -5.44 -14.57
C SER A 108 2.71 -5.52 -13.57
N ASN A 109 2.59 -6.62 -12.82
CA ASN A 109 1.54 -6.83 -11.83
C ASN A 109 2.18 -7.40 -10.56
N ALA A 110 2.38 -6.57 -9.55
CA ALA A 110 3.18 -6.94 -8.38
C ALA A 110 2.62 -6.35 -7.08
N TYR A 111 2.83 -7.09 -5.99
CA TYR A 111 2.61 -6.57 -4.65
C TYR A 111 3.82 -5.72 -4.24
N ILE A 112 3.61 -4.42 -4.05
CA ILE A 112 4.67 -3.45 -3.76
C ILE A 112 4.53 -3.01 -2.31
N ASN A 113 5.66 -3.02 -1.60
CA ASN A 113 5.77 -2.59 -0.21
C ASN A 113 6.55 -1.27 -0.13
N PHE A 114 5.96 -0.29 0.53
CA PHE A 114 6.58 0.99 0.84
C PHE A 114 6.82 1.06 2.34
N PHE A 115 8.09 1.20 2.74
CA PHE A 115 8.48 1.36 4.13
C PHE A 115 9.28 2.65 4.30
N PHE A 116 8.79 3.53 5.16
CA PHE A 116 9.25 4.91 5.30
C PHE A 116 10.17 5.15 6.52
N GLY A 117 10.46 4.10 7.30
CA GLY A 117 11.21 4.24 8.54
C GLY A 117 10.50 5.18 9.51
N ASP A 118 11.14 6.29 9.83
CA ASP A 118 10.61 7.32 10.76
C ASP A 118 9.64 8.32 10.09
N LEU A 119 9.58 8.36 8.75
CA LEU A 119 8.64 9.22 8.04
C LEU A 119 7.22 8.65 8.13
N LEU A 120 6.26 9.54 8.34
CA LEU A 120 4.84 9.20 8.51
C LEU A 120 3.99 9.81 7.40
N PHE A 121 2.91 9.13 7.05
CA PHE A 121 1.85 9.61 6.17
C PHE A 121 0.49 9.23 6.76
N ASN A 122 -0.57 9.97 6.40
CA ASN A 122 -1.95 9.67 6.79
C ASN A 122 -2.92 9.59 5.61
N ALA A 123 -2.42 9.81 4.40
CA ALA A 123 -3.18 9.60 3.18
C ALA A 123 -2.31 9.02 2.06
N VAL A 124 -2.96 8.30 1.15
CA VAL A 124 -2.37 7.82 -0.10
C VAL A 124 -3.20 8.37 -1.25
N ARG A 125 -2.54 8.96 -2.25
CA ARG A 125 -3.17 9.42 -3.48
C ARG A 125 -2.66 8.60 -4.65
N LEU A 126 -3.58 8.00 -5.37
CA LEU A 126 -3.33 7.29 -6.62
C LEU A 126 -3.73 8.23 -7.75
N THR A 127 -2.82 8.44 -8.70
CA THR A 127 -3.01 9.37 -9.81
C THR A 127 -2.69 8.66 -11.11
N SER A 128 -3.49 8.96 -12.12
CA SER A 128 -3.22 8.52 -13.48
C SER A 128 -3.55 9.61 -14.48
N THR A 129 -2.70 9.77 -15.48
CA THR A 129 -2.93 10.70 -16.60
C THR A 129 -3.48 10.00 -17.85
N ASN A 130 -3.73 8.70 -17.78
CA ASN A 130 -4.43 7.90 -18.79
C ASN A 130 -5.31 6.85 -18.09
N PHE A 131 -5.96 5.96 -18.82
CA PHE A 131 -6.57 4.76 -18.24
C PHE A 131 -5.54 3.61 -18.20
N ALA A 132 -5.28 2.94 -17.07
CA ALA A 132 -5.69 3.25 -15.69
C ALA A 132 -4.62 2.78 -14.69
N PHE A 133 -4.63 3.33 -13.48
CA PHE A 133 -4.04 2.79 -12.25
C PHE A 133 -5.00 1.79 -11.64
N GLU A 134 -4.57 0.54 -11.50
CA GLU A 134 -5.39 -0.54 -10.95
C GLU A 134 -4.73 -1.09 -9.70
N SER A 135 -5.49 -1.26 -8.62
CA SER A 135 -4.93 -1.81 -7.40
C SER A 135 -5.92 -2.53 -6.50
N ASP A 136 -5.37 -3.42 -5.68
CA ASP A 136 -6.10 -4.23 -4.73
C ASP A 136 -5.23 -4.64 -3.53
N ASN A 137 -5.83 -5.27 -2.52
CA ASN A 137 -5.16 -5.87 -1.37
C ASN A 137 -4.26 -4.87 -0.61
N HIS A 138 -4.78 -3.66 -0.37
CA HIS A 138 -4.02 -2.62 0.30
C HIS A 138 -3.83 -2.96 1.79
N ALA A 139 -2.62 -2.74 2.31
CA ALA A 139 -2.28 -2.88 3.71
C ALA A 139 -1.57 -1.63 4.20
N PHE A 140 -1.78 -1.23 5.46
CA PHE A 140 -1.04 -0.13 6.07
C PHE A 140 -0.95 -0.29 7.58
N GLY A 141 0.07 0.33 8.17
CA GLY A 141 0.29 0.32 9.60
C GLY A 141 1.40 1.28 10.01
N ALA A 142 1.44 1.61 11.29
CA ALA A 142 2.61 2.22 11.91
C ALA A 142 3.52 1.11 12.44
N ASN A 143 4.82 1.40 12.60
CA ASN A 143 5.72 0.57 13.40
C ASN A 143 5.03 0.27 14.73
N VAL A 144 4.69 -1.00 14.94
CA VAL A 144 4.41 -1.51 16.27
C VAL A 144 5.76 -1.45 16.99
N PRO A 145 5.89 -0.75 18.12
CA PRO A 145 7.11 -0.82 18.93
C PRO A 145 7.48 -2.29 19.09
N GLU A 146 8.75 -2.65 18.88
CA GLU A 146 9.19 -4.04 18.96
C GLU A 146 8.53 -4.68 20.18
N PRO A 147 7.82 -5.81 19.97
CA PRO A 147 6.86 -6.28 20.94
C PRO A 147 7.55 -6.38 22.30
N GLY A 148 6.80 -6.06 23.36
CA GLY A 148 7.24 -6.27 24.74
C GLY A 148 7.81 -7.68 25.00
N ALA A 149 7.70 -8.62 24.06
CA ALA A 149 8.53 -9.81 23.92
C ALA A 149 10.03 -9.62 24.19
N LEU A 150 10.71 -8.57 23.69
CA LEU A 150 12.14 -8.37 24.01
C LEU A 150 12.34 -7.93 25.46
N ALA A 151 11.46 -7.07 25.98
CA ALA A 151 11.45 -6.69 27.38
C ALA A 151 11.13 -7.88 28.30
N LEU A 152 10.12 -8.69 27.95
CA LEU A 152 9.72 -9.92 28.65
C LEU A 152 10.81 -10.99 28.57
N PHE A 153 11.49 -11.10 27.43
CA PHE A 153 12.64 -11.98 27.27
C PHE A 153 13.79 -11.53 28.17
N GLY A 154 14.11 -10.24 28.21
CA GLY A 154 15.09 -9.65 29.12
C GLY A 154 14.74 -9.88 30.59
N ILE A 155 13.48 -9.66 30.98
CA ILE A 155 12.97 -9.91 32.33
C ILE A 155 13.04 -11.41 32.67
N GLY A 156 12.68 -12.28 31.72
CA GLY A 156 12.75 -13.74 31.89
C GLY A 156 14.18 -14.23 32.12
N LEU A 157 15.15 -13.74 31.33
CA LEU A 157 16.57 -14.03 31.52
C LEU A 157 17.10 -13.52 32.87
N ALA A 158 16.73 -12.29 33.26
CA ALA A 158 17.11 -11.72 34.55
C ALA A 158 16.55 -12.55 35.73
N GLY A 159 15.29 -13.00 35.63
CA GLY A 159 14.66 -13.87 36.62
C GLY A 159 15.37 -15.23 36.76
N LEU A 160 15.76 -15.84 35.65
CA LEU A 160 16.54 -17.09 35.65
C LEU A 160 17.93 -16.91 36.27
N ALA A 161 18.62 -15.81 35.98
CA ALA A 161 19.93 -15.50 36.56
C ALA A 161 19.85 -15.29 38.08
N LEU A 162 18.85 -14.55 38.57
CA LEU A 162 18.63 -14.33 40.00
C LEU A 162 18.29 -15.63 40.74
N ARG A 163 17.49 -16.51 40.12
CA ARG A 163 17.17 -17.83 40.69
C ARG A 163 18.42 -18.70 40.84
N ARG A 164 19.30 -18.71 39.83
CA ARG A 164 20.55 -19.49 39.85
C ARG A 164 21.49 -19.05 40.99
N ARG A 165 21.59 -17.74 41.24
CA ARG A 165 22.40 -17.18 42.34
C ARG A 165 21.90 -17.57 43.73
N ARG A 166 20.58 -17.76 43.89
CA ARG A 166 19.98 -18.22 45.16
C ARG A 166 20.17 -19.72 45.42
N GLN A 167 20.51 -20.51 44.42
CA GLN A 167 20.78 -21.95 44.57
C GLN A 167 22.25 -22.26 44.84
N THR A 168 23.14 -21.28 44.64
CA THR A 168 24.59 -21.43 44.85
C THR A 168 25.10 -20.73 46.12
N ALA A 169 24.20 -20.06 46.86
CA ALA A 169 24.43 -19.52 48.20
C ALA A 169 23.68 -20.41 49.21
#